data_AF-A0A926UZN2-F1
#
_entry.id   AF-A0A926UZN2-F1
#
_cell.length_a   1.000
_cell.length_b   1.000
_cell.length_c   1.000
_cell.angle_alpha   90.00
_cell.angle_beta   90.00
_cell.angle_gamma   90.00
#
_symmetry.space_group_name_H-M   'P 1'
#
loop_
_entity.id
_entity.type
_entity.pdbx_description
1 polymer ?
#
loop_
_entity_poly.entity_id
_entity_poly.type
_entity_poly.pdbx_seq_one_letter_code
_entity_poly.pdbx_strand_id
1 'polypeptide(L)'
;MRYKLPFLCICLGIVASIAFPASGVPTLSTTSTTVSTSLDLDGEGNASTHIVKVADITIATHNSRGFTLTLTSASLTKSDGNDIDLQITTVSNDAGVPSNGDFTVPSGHTYTYVTETDGSENRDVYIRYTPDHLQDPGTYSASIRISVVDN
;
A
#
# COMPACT_ATOMS: atom_id res chain seq x y z
N MET A 1 -66.94 42.53 29.18
CA MET A 1 -66.23 41.39 28.56
C MET A 1 -65.37 41.89 27.39
N ARG A 2 -64.06 42.06 27.58
CA ARG A 2 -63.08 42.19 26.49
C ARG A 2 -61.77 41.54 26.95
N TYR A 3 -61.27 40.65 26.10
CA TYR A 3 -60.31 39.59 26.39
C TYR A 3 -58.87 40.12 26.48
N LYS A 4 -58.11 39.60 27.45
CA LYS A 4 -56.63 39.71 27.50
C LYS A 4 -56.04 38.68 26.54
N LEU A 5 -55.26 39.11 25.56
CA LEU A 5 -54.46 38.24 24.69
C LEU A 5 -53.05 38.09 25.28
N PRO A 6 -52.55 36.86 25.52
CA PRO A 6 -51.17 36.67 25.94
C PRO A 6 -50.23 36.50 24.72
N PHE A 7 -49.05 37.10 24.88
CA PHE A 7 -47.74 36.75 24.32
C PHE A 7 -47.65 35.57 23.34
N LEU A 8 -47.05 35.84 22.17
CA LEU A 8 -46.30 34.84 21.40
C LEU A 8 -44.97 35.46 20.95
N CYS A 9 -43.93 35.29 21.78
CA CYS A 9 -42.56 35.66 21.45
C CYS A 9 -41.93 34.47 20.70
N ILE A 10 -41.86 34.57 19.37
CA ILE A 10 -41.20 33.57 18.53
C ILE A 10 -39.68 33.82 18.61
N CYS A 11 -38.99 33.08 19.49
CA CYS A 11 -37.54 32.96 19.44
C CYS A 11 -37.16 32.04 18.27
N LEU A 12 -36.90 32.63 17.10
CA LEU A 12 -36.32 31.94 15.96
C LEU A 12 -34.82 31.69 16.25
N GLY A 13 -34.53 30.67 17.05
CA GLY A 13 -33.16 30.21 17.30
C GLY A 13 -32.63 29.51 16.05
N ILE A 14 -31.95 30.24 15.18
CA ILE A 14 -31.16 29.66 14.10
C ILE A 14 -29.97 28.95 14.74
N VAL A 15 -30.11 27.65 14.99
CA VAL A 15 -28.99 26.77 15.33
C VAL A 15 -28.18 26.58 14.05
N ALA A 16 -27.15 27.40 13.86
CA ALA A 16 -26.15 27.17 12.84
C ALA A 16 -25.33 25.94 13.27
N SER A 17 -25.75 24.76 12.83
CA SER A 17 -24.96 23.54 12.95
C SER A 17 -23.69 23.71 12.12
N ILE A 18 -22.58 24.03 12.79
CA ILE A 18 -21.24 23.90 12.22
C ILE A 18 -20.97 22.42 11.98
N ALA A 19 -21.26 21.95 10.76
CA ALA A 19 -20.82 20.64 10.33
C ALA A 19 -19.30 20.66 10.26
N PHE A 20 -18.64 19.92 11.16
CA PHE A 20 -17.23 19.62 10.97
C PHE A 20 -17.09 18.81 9.69
N PRO A 21 -16.09 19.09 8.84
CA PRO A 21 -15.84 18.24 7.68
C PRO A 21 -15.56 16.83 8.20
N ALA A 22 -16.27 15.85 7.66
CA ALA A 22 -15.92 14.45 7.88
C ALA A 22 -14.53 14.23 7.26
N SER A 23 -13.50 14.07 8.10
CA SER A 23 -12.20 13.61 7.65
C SER A 23 -12.29 12.11 7.47
N GLY A 24 -12.33 11.65 6.21
CA GLY A 24 -12.03 10.26 5.89
C GLY A 24 -10.57 9.99 6.26
N VAL A 25 -10.31 8.81 6.83
CA VAL A 25 -8.96 8.26 6.92
C VAL A 25 -8.95 7.06 5.98
N PRO A 26 -7.99 6.95 5.06
CA PRO A 26 -7.92 5.79 4.19
C PRO A 26 -7.70 4.54 5.04
N THR A 27 -8.35 3.45 4.65
CA THR A 27 -8.09 2.14 5.25
C THR A 27 -7.08 1.39 4.41
N LEU A 28 -6.16 0.70 5.08
CA LEU A 28 -5.16 -0.17 4.47
C LEU A 28 -5.16 -1.49 5.22
N SER A 29 -5.33 -2.59 4.50
CA SER A 29 -5.16 -3.95 4.98
C SER A 29 -4.15 -4.67 4.11
N THR A 30 -3.27 -5.46 4.72
CA THR A 30 -2.17 -6.15 4.05
C THR A 30 -2.13 -7.60 4.51
N THR A 31 -2.05 -8.54 3.57
CA THR A 31 -1.89 -9.98 3.86
C THR A 31 -0.66 -10.49 3.12
N SER A 32 0.32 -11.04 3.83
CA SER A 32 1.49 -11.66 3.19
C SER A 32 1.12 -12.99 2.55
N THR A 33 1.68 -13.28 1.38
CA THR A 33 1.59 -14.62 0.78
C THR A 33 2.58 -15.58 1.43
N THR A 34 2.37 -16.88 1.27
CA THR A 34 3.31 -17.90 1.76
C THR A 34 4.70 -17.78 1.12
N VAL A 35 4.76 -17.35 -0.16
CA VAL A 35 6.02 -17.17 -0.90
C VAL A 35 6.95 -16.16 -0.22
N SER A 36 6.41 -15.16 0.48
CA SER A 36 7.21 -14.18 1.25
C SER A 36 8.11 -14.80 2.33
N THR A 37 7.85 -16.05 2.72
CA THR A 37 8.62 -16.78 3.75
C THR A 37 9.62 -17.79 3.17
N SER A 38 9.60 -18.03 1.86
CA SER A 38 10.42 -19.03 1.19
C SER A 38 10.75 -18.58 -0.23
N LEU A 39 11.58 -17.55 -0.33
CA LEU A 39 12.12 -17.06 -1.60
C LEU A 39 13.18 -18.05 -2.12
N ASP A 40 13.13 -18.34 -3.41
CA ASP A 40 14.17 -19.13 -4.07
C ASP A 40 15.41 -18.25 -4.28
N LEU A 41 16.59 -18.77 -3.93
CA LEU A 41 17.87 -18.07 -4.05
C LEU A 41 18.80 -18.74 -5.09
N ASP A 42 18.26 -19.60 -5.96
CA ASP A 42 18.93 -20.35 -7.04
C ASP A 42 20.06 -21.32 -6.61
N GLY A 43 20.48 -21.30 -5.35
CA GLY A 43 21.48 -22.23 -4.81
C GLY A 43 22.86 -22.10 -5.48
N GLU A 44 23.62 -23.21 -5.52
CA GLU A 44 24.91 -23.23 -6.23
C GLU A 44 24.67 -23.39 -7.75
N GLY A 45 24.90 -22.33 -8.52
CA GLY A 45 24.78 -22.38 -9.98
C GLY A 45 24.28 -21.08 -10.60
N ASN A 46 23.54 -21.19 -11.70
CA ASN A 46 23.09 -20.02 -12.46
C ASN A 46 22.08 -19.19 -11.66
N ALA A 47 22.47 -17.96 -11.32
CA ALA A 47 21.54 -16.94 -10.82
C ALA A 47 20.48 -16.58 -11.88
N SER A 48 19.23 -16.58 -11.46
CA SER A 48 18.08 -16.21 -12.27
C SER A 48 17.32 -15.04 -11.63
N THR A 49 16.58 -14.31 -12.46
CA THR A 49 15.74 -13.22 -11.94
C THR A 49 14.40 -13.80 -11.54
N HIS A 50 14.01 -13.55 -10.30
CA HIS A 50 12.74 -13.98 -9.73
C HIS A 50 11.76 -12.82 -9.69
N ILE A 51 10.51 -13.10 -10.05
CA ILE A 51 9.38 -12.18 -9.90
C ILE A 51 8.29 -12.93 -9.14
N VAL A 52 8.01 -12.52 -7.91
CA VAL A 52 7.11 -13.25 -7.01
C VAL A 52 6.13 -12.33 -6.31
N LYS A 53 4.89 -12.81 -6.12
CA LYS A 53 3.86 -12.14 -5.34
C LYS A 53 4.10 -12.36 -3.85
N VAL A 54 4.27 -11.29 -3.09
CA VAL A 54 4.60 -11.35 -1.64
C VAL A 54 3.49 -10.87 -0.73
N ALA A 55 2.55 -10.07 -1.23
CA ALA A 55 1.40 -9.63 -0.44
C ALA A 55 0.20 -9.27 -1.31
N ASP A 56 -0.97 -9.33 -0.69
CA ASP A 56 -2.22 -8.73 -1.13
C ASP A 56 -2.46 -7.47 -0.30
N ILE A 57 -2.92 -6.39 -0.93
CA ILE A 57 -3.32 -5.16 -0.23
C ILE A 57 -4.74 -4.74 -0.63
N THR A 58 -5.52 -4.34 0.36
CA THR A 58 -6.83 -3.72 0.16
C THR A 58 -6.75 -2.30 0.69
N ILE A 59 -7.15 -1.36 -0.15
CA ILE A 59 -7.16 0.07 0.16
C ILE A 59 -8.57 0.59 -0.04
N ALA A 60 -9.04 1.46 0.84
CA ALA A 60 -10.25 2.23 0.59
C ALA A 60 -10.09 3.68 1.03
N THR A 61 -10.66 4.60 0.26
CA THR A 61 -10.74 6.02 0.57
C THR A 61 -12.13 6.57 0.22
N HIS A 62 -12.55 7.58 0.97
CA HIS A 62 -13.73 8.39 0.66
C HIS A 62 -13.34 9.78 0.12
N ASN A 63 -12.06 10.04 -0.10
CA ASN A 63 -11.61 11.27 -0.71
C ASN A 63 -11.86 11.22 -2.22
N SER A 64 -12.64 12.17 -2.73
CA SER A 64 -12.99 12.25 -4.15
C SER A 64 -11.80 12.46 -5.10
N ARG A 65 -10.61 12.78 -4.57
CA ARG A 65 -9.35 12.91 -5.32
C ARG A 65 -8.52 11.61 -5.28
N GLY A 66 -9.05 10.55 -4.68
CA GLY A 66 -8.38 9.27 -4.52
C GLY A 66 -7.33 9.25 -3.41
N PHE A 67 -6.39 8.31 -3.56
CA PHE A 67 -5.31 8.07 -2.61
C PHE A 67 -3.95 8.02 -3.30
N THR A 68 -2.89 8.23 -2.52
CA THR A 68 -1.52 7.91 -2.88
C THR A 68 -1.03 6.75 -2.01
N LEU A 69 -0.68 5.65 -2.66
CA LEU A 69 -0.04 4.48 -2.09
C LEU A 69 1.48 4.59 -2.27
N THR A 70 2.24 4.42 -1.19
CA THR A 70 3.69 4.33 -1.27
C THR A 70 4.21 3.01 -0.72
N LEU A 71 5.17 2.41 -1.43
CA LEU A 71 5.88 1.20 -1.01
C LEU A 71 7.38 1.50 -1.03
N THR A 72 8.10 1.07 -0.01
CA THR A 72 9.58 1.15 0.01
C THR A 72 10.13 -0.21 0.39
N SER A 73 10.91 -0.83 -0.50
CA SER A 73 11.72 -2.02 -0.21
C SER A 73 13.07 -1.62 0.38
N ALA A 74 13.60 -2.50 1.22
CA ALA A 74 15.04 -2.62 1.44
C ALA A 74 15.54 -3.90 0.75
N SER A 75 16.86 -4.03 0.62
CA SER A 75 17.50 -5.28 0.17
C SER A 75 17.19 -6.43 1.15
N LEU A 76 17.20 -7.66 0.65
CA LEU A 76 17.23 -8.87 1.47
C LEU A 76 18.59 -8.95 2.13
N THR A 77 18.62 -8.85 3.46
CA THR A 77 19.87 -8.82 4.21
C THR A 77 20.15 -10.14 4.91
N LYS A 78 21.44 -10.51 4.97
CA LYS A 78 21.96 -11.61 5.81
C LYS A 78 23.12 -11.10 6.64
N SER A 79 23.17 -11.47 7.93
CA SER A 79 24.14 -10.92 8.90
C SER A 79 25.61 -11.07 8.47
N ASP A 80 25.93 -12.12 7.73
CA ASP A 80 27.28 -12.49 7.33
C ASP A 80 27.34 -12.90 5.84
N GLY A 81 26.48 -12.31 4.99
CA GLY A 81 26.41 -12.60 3.57
C GLY A 81 26.21 -11.36 2.71
N ASN A 82 26.10 -11.56 1.40
CA ASN A 82 25.83 -10.47 0.45
C ASN A 82 24.33 -10.18 0.38
N ASP A 83 23.97 -8.89 0.51
CA ASP A 83 22.60 -8.44 0.36
C ASP A 83 22.09 -8.62 -1.09
N ILE A 84 20.79 -8.87 -1.24
CA ILE A 84 20.14 -8.98 -2.56
C ILE A 84 19.17 -7.81 -2.72
N ASP A 85 19.38 -7.01 -3.75
CA ASP A 85 18.52 -5.86 -4.03
C ASP A 85 17.09 -6.30 -4.41
N LEU A 86 16.11 -5.67 -3.75
CA LEU A 86 14.69 -5.88 -4.01
C LEU A 86 14.07 -4.68 -4.70
N GLN A 87 13.38 -4.91 -5.80
CA GLN A 87 12.51 -3.92 -6.41
C GLN A 87 11.05 -4.33 -6.26
N ILE A 88 10.17 -3.35 -6.18
CA ILE A 88 8.74 -3.58 -5.96
C ILE A 88 7.94 -3.01 -7.13
N THR A 89 6.86 -3.70 -7.47
CA THR A 89 5.76 -3.11 -8.23
C THR A 89 4.43 -3.61 -7.68
N THR A 90 3.33 -3.00 -8.14
CA THR A 90 1.99 -3.48 -7.83
C THR A 90 1.18 -3.63 -9.10
N VAL A 91 0.32 -4.64 -9.12
CA VAL A 91 -0.66 -4.86 -10.19
C VAL A 91 -2.06 -4.91 -9.60
N SER A 92 -3.09 -4.82 -10.44
CA SER A 92 -4.47 -5.05 -9.97
C SER A 92 -4.60 -6.47 -9.42
N ASN A 93 -5.48 -6.66 -8.44
CA ASN A 93 -5.74 -7.98 -7.86
C ASN A 93 -6.05 -9.04 -8.93
N ASP A 94 -5.38 -10.19 -8.85
CA ASP A 94 -5.49 -11.33 -9.77
C ASP A 94 -5.12 -11.01 -11.24
N ALA A 95 -4.41 -9.91 -11.48
CA ALA A 95 -3.81 -9.64 -12.78
C ALA A 95 -2.66 -10.62 -13.10
N GLY A 96 -2.23 -10.64 -14.36
CA GLY A 96 -1.05 -11.40 -14.76
C GLY A 96 0.22 -10.93 -14.03
N VAL A 97 1.17 -11.84 -13.88
CA VAL A 97 2.49 -11.54 -13.28
C VAL A 97 3.15 -10.39 -14.06
N PRO A 98 3.64 -9.34 -13.36
CA PRO A 98 4.32 -8.23 -14.03
C PRO A 98 5.58 -8.72 -14.76
N SER A 99 5.90 -8.04 -15.85
CA SER A 99 7.12 -8.28 -16.61
C SER A 99 8.33 -7.65 -15.93
N ASN A 100 9.53 -8.01 -16.38
CA ASN A 100 10.76 -7.41 -15.88
C ASN A 100 10.79 -5.88 -16.06
N GLY A 101 10.16 -5.34 -17.10
CA GLY A 101 10.13 -3.89 -17.37
C GLY A 101 9.30 -3.09 -16.38
N ASP A 102 8.41 -3.74 -15.63
CA ASP A 102 7.47 -3.07 -14.71
C ASP A 102 8.10 -2.69 -13.36
N PHE A 103 9.32 -3.18 -13.10
CA PHE A 103 10.12 -2.88 -11.90
C PHE A 103 11.09 -1.74 -12.16
N THR A 104 10.56 -0.52 -12.22
CA THR A 104 11.30 0.69 -12.61
C THR A 104 11.95 1.42 -11.44
N VAL A 105 11.50 1.16 -10.21
CA VAL A 105 12.00 1.81 -8.99
C VAL A 105 13.15 0.98 -8.41
N PRO A 106 14.35 1.55 -8.21
CA PRO A 106 15.47 0.85 -7.59
C PRO A 106 15.20 0.43 -6.14
N SER A 107 16.01 -0.50 -5.62
CA SER A 107 15.93 -0.88 -4.21
C SER A 107 16.24 0.30 -3.29
N GLY A 108 15.59 0.35 -2.12
CA GLY A 108 15.71 1.46 -1.18
C GLY A 108 14.99 2.74 -1.60
N HIS A 109 14.29 2.76 -2.74
CA HIS A 109 13.53 3.92 -3.21
C HIS A 109 12.02 3.69 -3.12
N THR A 110 11.26 4.78 -3.09
CA THR A 110 9.81 4.75 -2.93
C THR A 110 9.11 4.53 -4.26
N TYR A 111 8.39 3.41 -4.37
CA TYR A 111 7.38 3.19 -5.39
C TYR A 111 6.11 3.93 -5.03
N THR A 112 5.51 4.64 -5.99
CA THR A 112 4.30 5.43 -5.79
C THR A 112 3.22 5.01 -6.79
N TYR A 113 2.01 4.84 -6.30
CA TYR A 113 0.81 4.66 -7.10
C TYR A 113 -0.26 5.65 -6.64
N VAL A 114 -0.97 6.24 -7.59
CA VAL A 114 -1.94 7.32 -7.34
C VAL A 114 -3.24 6.98 -8.05
N THR A 115 -4.35 7.18 -7.36
CA THR A 115 -5.70 7.16 -7.93
C THR A 115 -6.28 8.58 -7.93
N GLU A 116 -7.32 8.81 -8.72
CA GLU A 116 -7.93 10.14 -8.87
C GLU A 116 -9.40 10.18 -8.40
N THR A 117 -9.92 9.07 -7.89
CA THR A 117 -11.32 8.93 -7.48
C THR A 117 -11.42 8.19 -6.15
N ASP A 118 -12.51 8.44 -5.42
CA ASP A 118 -12.83 7.67 -4.22
C ASP A 118 -13.19 6.22 -4.57
N GLY A 119 -13.12 5.35 -3.56
CA GLY A 119 -13.46 3.94 -3.72
C GLY A 119 -12.52 3.01 -2.99
N SER A 120 -12.60 1.74 -3.36
CA SER A 120 -11.74 0.68 -2.85
C SER A 120 -11.06 -0.05 -3.98
N GLU A 121 -9.77 -0.35 -3.79
CA GLU A 121 -8.95 -1.11 -4.71
C GLU A 121 -8.24 -2.25 -3.98
N ASN A 122 -8.17 -3.40 -4.64
CA ASN A 122 -7.33 -4.52 -4.24
C ASN A 122 -6.14 -4.61 -5.20
N ARG A 123 -4.94 -4.80 -4.66
CA ARG A 123 -3.71 -4.90 -5.44
C ARG A 123 -2.81 -6.02 -4.94
N ASP A 124 -2.02 -6.53 -5.87
CA ASP A 124 -1.00 -7.54 -5.59
C ASP A 124 0.38 -6.88 -5.57
N VAL A 125 1.14 -7.12 -4.52
CA VAL A 125 2.51 -6.64 -4.37
C VAL A 125 3.46 -7.72 -4.87
N TYR A 126 4.25 -7.37 -5.89
CA TYR A 126 5.30 -8.22 -6.41
C TYR A 126 6.67 -7.64 -6.07
N ILE A 127 7.62 -8.54 -5.83
CA ILE A 127 9.04 -8.20 -5.78
C ILE A 127 9.76 -8.79 -6.99
N ARG A 128 10.80 -8.08 -7.43
CA ARG A 128 11.84 -8.58 -8.33
C ARG A 128 13.16 -8.62 -7.57
N TYR A 129 13.88 -9.72 -7.72
CA TYR A 129 15.23 -9.87 -7.21
C TYR A 129 16.04 -10.86 -8.05
N THR A 130 17.36 -10.72 -7.98
CA THR A 130 18.30 -11.61 -8.67
C THR A 130 19.41 -11.93 -7.67
N PRO A 131 19.44 -13.15 -7.10
CA PRO A 131 20.53 -13.59 -6.25
C PRO A 131 21.87 -13.58 -7.01
N ASP A 132 22.99 -13.57 -6.28
CA ASP A 132 24.29 -13.83 -6.89
C ASP A 132 24.43 -15.31 -7.29
N HIS A 133 25.28 -15.60 -8.29
CA HIS A 133 25.56 -16.97 -8.77
C HIS A 133 26.07 -17.92 -7.67
N LEU A 134 26.63 -17.36 -6.59
CA LEU A 134 27.06 -18.10 -5.40
C LEU A 134 26.45 -17.45 -4.16
N GLN A 135 25.13 -17.26 -4.17
CA GLN A 135 24.42 -16.71 -3.03
C GLN A 135 24.58 -17.61 -1.81
N ASP A 136 24.98 -17.03 -0.67
CA ASP A 136 25.18 -17.84 0.54
C ASP A 136 23.85 -18.46 0.99
N PRO A 137 23.79 -19.77 1.30
CA PRO A 137 22.58 -20.40 1.79
C PRO A 137 22.19 -19.83 3.16
N GLY A 138 20.89 -19.82 3.48
CA GLY A 138 20.39 -19.47 4.81
C GLY A 138 19.27 -18.45 4.78
N THR A 139 19.00 -17.85 5.94
CA THR A 139 17.90 -16.91 6.10
C THR A 139 18.31 -15.49 5.71
N TYR A 140 17.52 -14.91 4.80
CA TYR A 140 17.54 -13.50 4.48
C TYR A 140 16.24 -12.87 4.98
N SER A 141 16.31 -11.60 5.34
CA SER A 141 15.12 -10.84 5.75
C SER A 141 15.10 -9.48 5.09
N ALA A 142 13.92 -9.03 4.71
CA ALA A 142 13.65 -7.65 4.33
C ALA A 142 12.34 -7.20 4.96
N SER A 143 12.11 -5.89 4.97
CA SER A 143 10.82 -5.30 5.32
C SER A 143 10.38 -4.37 4.19
N ILE A 144 9.13 -4.52 3.77
CA ILE A 144 8.48 -3.59 2.84
C ILE A 144 7.60 -2.68 3.68
N ARG A 145 7.87 -1.38 3.63
CA ARG A 145 7.02 -0.37 4.28
C ARG A 145 5.95 0.06 3.30
N ILE A 146 4.69 0.00 3.73
CA ILE A 146 3.52 0.39 2.93
C ILE A 146 2.80 1.51 3.68
N SER A 147 2.44 2.58 2.98
CA SER A 147 1.58 3.63 3.51
C SER A 147 0.60 4.12 2.47
N VAL A 148 -0.53 4.66 2.95
CA VAL A 148 -1.55 5.29 2.12
C VAL A 148 -1.91 6.65 2.71
N VAL A 149 -2.11 7.62 1.84
CA VAL A 149 -2.62 8.96 2.19
C VAL A 149 -3.72 9.34 1.22
N ASP A 150 -4.69 10.12 1.68
CA ASP A 150 -5.69 10.75 0.81
C ASP A 150 -5.07 11.93 0.05
N ASN A 151 -5.55 12.19 -1.18
CA ASN A 151 -5.07 13.27 -2.07
C ASN A 151 -5.78 14.63 -1.90
#